data_AF-A0A8H7Q372-F1
#
_entry.id   AF-A0A8H7Q372-F1
#
_cell.length_a   1.000
_cell.length_b   1.000
_cell.length_c   1.000
_cell.angle_alpha   90.00
_cell.angle_beta   90.00
_cell.angle_gamma   90.00
#
_symmetry.space_group_name_H-M   'P 1'
#
loop_
_entity.id
_entity.type
_entity.pdbx_description
1 polymer ?
#
loop_
_entity_poly.entity_id
_entity_poly.type
_entity_poly.pdbx_seq_one_letter_code
_entity_poly.pdbx_strand_id
1 'polypeptide(L)'
;MSQQNFQHSPQQPPIKSVSLPQRYPQIVNNPYQNVSSVAGSTDTLQSTLPSASPRPSQLHSYPNHQPSQYQPTMSAQEVPHHDSRNGRHPKPGKEIYTYHAPWPVYAMDWSKAPTEKGGFRLALGSFIEEHDNKLQIATRSDLVDDMYANQHSDFTVLAETDSYYPITKVLWEPWKGKPRSDLLATTGDILRLWELVDNPSYGSNTIGGRGPTSGYPQKLVKKSELMNVKQTDFCAPLTSFDWNVTDPSLVVTSSIDTTCTVWNVETNQAKTQLIAHDKDVYDVAFMHGTADIFASVGADGSVRMFDLRSLEHSTILYETPQATNNVAGGPAGNGPAPLLRLEFNRIEHHLLATFHMDSMSVQILDIRFPSTPVTELVKSHNASVNCISWAPNESGQICTGGDDNQVLVWDLNLNAANSSPSASGGNRSSHHRHHQGYHNGHQVQKPISDPILAYSAESEINSLSWNQSLTEWIGVGFGRTVQALRV
;
A
#
# COMPACT_ATOMS: atom_id res chain seq x y z
N MET A 1 -55.16 35.49 27.20
CA MET A 1 -54.05 36.02 26.40
C MET A 1 -52.75 35.45 26.96
N SER A 2 -52.18 34.46 26.28
CA SER A 2 -50.86 33.90 26.59
C SER A 2 -50.35 33.27 25.30
N GLN A 3 -49.56 34.04 24.55
CA GLN A 3 -48.87 33.57 23.35
C GLN A 3 -47.63 32.77 23.77
N GLN A 4 -47.47 31.57 23.21
CA GLN A 4 -46.24 30.78 23.30
C GLN A 4 -45.29 31.21 22.17
N ASN A 5 -44.10 31.70 22.56
CA ASN A 5 -42.98 31.94 21.67
C ASN A 5 -42.33 30.60 21.29
N PHE A 6 -42.38 30.23 20.00
CA PHE A 6 -41.48 29.22 19.45
C PHE A 6 -40.15 29.89 19.09
N GLN A 7 -39.07 29.50 19.78
CA GLN A 7 -37.70 29.83 19.39
C GLN A 7 -37.29 28.95 18.20
N HIS A 8 -36.89 29.59 17.10
CA HIS A 8 -36.22 28.93 15.98
C HIS A 8 -34.83 28.44 16.41
N SER A 9 -34.57 27.14 16.25
CA SER A 9 -33.22 26.56 16.33
C SER A 9 -32.37 27.01 15.13
N PRO A 10 -31.06 27.29 15.31
CA PRO A 10 -30.20 27.69 14.22
C PRO A 10 -29.98 26.51 13.25
N GLN A 11 -30.24 26.74 11.95
CA GLN A 11 -29.90 25.81 10.88
C GLN A 11 -28.38 25.62 10.81
N GLN A 12 -27.90 24.38 10.94
CA GLN A 12 -26.52 24.03 10.60
C GLN A 12 -26.30 24.18 9.08
N PRO A 13 -25.12 24.64 8.65
CA PRO A 13 -24.79 24.71 7.23
C PRO A 13 -24.68 23.31 6.61
N PRO A 14 -24.97 23.14 5.31
CA PRO A 14 -24.88 21.84 4.64
C PRO A 14 -23.43 21.31 4.68
N ILE A 15 -23.29 20.05 5.09
CA ILE A 15 -22.02 19.31 5.13
C ILE A 15 -21.59 19.02 3.68
N LYS A 16 -20.37 19.43 3.33
CA LYS A 16 -19.77 19.20 2.02
C LYS A 16 -19.43 17.72 1.85
N SER A 17 -19.74 17.13 0.70
CA SER A 17 -19.12 15.88 0.25
C SER A 17 -17.61 16.10 0.15
N VAL A 18 -16.82 15.37 0.94
CA VAL A 18 -15.36 15.48 0.94
C VAL A 18 -14.82 14.46 -0.03
N SER A 19 -14.27 14.95 -1.14
CA SER A 19 -13.54 14.14 -2.10
C SER A 19 -12.24 13.66 -1.48
N LEU A 20 -12.10 12.35 -1.25
CA LEU A 20 -10.78 11.73 -1.27
C LEU A 20 -10.14 11.98 -2.65
N PRO A 21 -8.81 11.92 -2.81
CA PRO A 21 -8.21 11.79 -4.14
C PRO A 21 -8.95 10.72 -4.96
N GLN A 22 -9.09 10.87 -6.29
CA GLN A 22 -9.70 9.86 -7.16
C GLN A 22 -9.06 8.45 -7.07
N ARG A 23 -7.97 8.30 -6.30
CA ARG A 23 -7.16 7.09 -6.11
C ARG A 23 -7.38 6.37 -4.78
N TYR A 24 -8.26 6.88 -3.92
CA TYR A 24 -8.78 6.15 -2.76
C TYR A 24 -10.28 5.89 -2.94
N PRO A 25 -10.82 4.80 -2.35
CA PRO A 25 -12.25 4.59 -2.31
C PRO A 25 -12.99 5.80 -1.76
N GLN A 26 -13.84 6.43 -2.56
CA GLN A 26 -14.82 7.38 -2.04
C GLN A 26 -15.80 6.57 -1.18
N ILE A 27 -15.62 6.56 0.14
CA ILE A 27 -16.64 6.04 1.03
C ILE A 27 -17.76 7.08 1.06
N VAL A 28 -18.77 6.86 0.23
CA VAL A 28 -19.97 7.69 0.19
C VAL A 28 -20.70 7.51 1.53
N ASN A 29 -20.78 8.58 2.32
CA ASN A 29 -21.63 8.63 3.52
C ASN A 29 -23.11 8.50 3.12
N ASN A 30 -23.84 7.48 3.62
CA ASN A 30 -25.31 7.48 3.72
C ASN A 30 -25.87 6.26 4.49
N PRO A 31 -27.14 6.24 4.95
CA PRO A 31 -27.87 7.18 5.81
C PRO A 31 -28.57 6.42 6.97
N TYR A 32 -28.07 6.47 8.20
CA TYR A 32 -28.85 6.04 9.38
C TYR A 32 -29.53 7.25 10.04
N GLN A 33 -30.47 7.87 9.34
CA GLN A 33 -31.53 8.69 9.95
C GLN A 33 -32.81 8.59 9.12
N ASN A 34 -33.70 7.68 9.51
CA ASN A 34 -35.14 7.94 9.68
C ASN A 34 -35.86 6.63 10.03
N VAL A 35 -35.92 6.32 11.31
CA VAL A 35 -36.98 5.47 11.86
C VAL A 35 -37.68 6.28 12.94
N SER A 36 -38.72 7.02 12.55
CA SER A 36 -39.85 7.33 13.44
C SER A 36 -41.03 7.95 12.70
N SER A 37 -42.21 7.41 13.01
CA SER A 37 -43.58 7.92 12.83
C SER A 37 -44.27 7.77 11.46
N VAL A 38 -45.21 6.83 11.46
CA VAL A 38 -46.35 6.70 10.55
C VAL A 38 -47.36 7.82 10.83
N ALA A 39 -47.74 8.58 9.80
CA ALA A 39 -49.11 9.06 9.56
C ALA A 39 -49.22 9.89 8.27
N GLY A 40 -50.09 9.44 7.35
CA GLY A 40 -51.08 10.31 6.68
C GLY A 40 -50.70 11.13 5.44
N SER A 41 -51.54 10.94 4.42
CA SER A 41 -51.92 11.87 3.32
C SER A 41 -50.94 12.13 2.15
N THR A 42 -51.30 11.49 1.03
CA THR A 42 -51.50 12.04 -0.33
C THR A 42 -51.10 13.50 -0.56
N ASP A 43 -50.20 13.74 -1.53
CA ASP A 43 -50.53 14.62 -2.65
C ASP A 43 -49.52 14.50 -3.81
N THR A 44 -50.08 14.42 -5.01
CA THR A 44 -49.46 14.40 -6.33
C THR A 44 -49.11 15.81 -6.80
N LEU A 45 -47.86 16.09 -7.21
CA LEU A 45 -47.57 17.12 -8.22
C LEU A 45 -46.29 16.80 -9.03
N GLN A 46 -46.44 16.81 -10.36
CA GLN A 46 -45.39 16.80 -11.38
C GLN A 46 -44.61 18.13 -11.40
N SER A 47 -43.30 18.11 -11.68
CA SER A 47 -42.69 18.86 -12.80
C SER A 47 -41.14 18.84 -12.83
N THR A 48 -40.64 18.36 -13.97
CA THR A 48 -39.57 18.93 -14.81
C THR A 48 -38.11 18.85 -14.36
N LEU A 49 -37.39 17.87 -14.91
CA LEU A 49 -35.93 17.84 -15.08
C LEU A 49 -35.55 18.38 -16.47
N PRO A 50 -34.58 19.30 -16.62
CA PRO A 50 -33.93 19.52 -17.89
C PRO A 50 -32.78 18.51 -18.09
N SER A 51 -32.89 17.75 -19.18
CA SER A 51 -31.82 16.94 -19.75
C SER A 51 -30.77 17.83 -20.42
N ALA A 52 -29.52 17.77 -19.99
CA ALA A 52 -28.40 18.32 -20.74
C ALA A 52 -27.18 17.40 -20.64
N SER A 53 -27.01 16.57 -21.67
CA SER A 53 -25.76 15.89 -21.97
C SER A 53 -24.78 16.85 -22.65
N PRO A 54 -23.48 16.85 -22.33
CA PRO A 54 -22.46 17.34 -23.24
C PRO A 54 -21.86 16.18 -24.03
N ARG A 55 -21.93 16.31 -25.37
CA ARG A 55 -21.20 15.51 -26.36
C ARG A 55 -19.68 15.70 -26.25
N PRO A 56 -18.88 14.72 -26.73
CA PRO A 56 -17.43 14.83 -26.80
C PRO A 56 -17.00 15.85 -27.87
N SER A 57 -16.10 16.75 -27.51
CA SER A 57 -15.47 17.72 -28.42
C SER A 57 -14.37 17.06 -29.24
N GLN A 58 -14.30 17.50 -30.49
CA GLN A 58 -13.52 16.94 -31.59
C GLN A 58 -12.01 17.17 -31.47
N LEU A 59 -11.26 16.23 -32.05
CA LEU A 59 -9.82 16.29 -32.28
C LEU A 59 -9.40 17.56 -33.04
N HIS A 60 -8.37 18.23 -32.55
CA HIS A 60 -7.50 19.07 -33.37
C HIS A 60 -6.12 18.42 -33.51
N SER A 61 -5.77 18.16 -34.77
CA SER A 61 -4.48 17.70 -35.26
C SER A 61 -3.39 18.76 -35.15
N TYR A 62 -2.23 18.39 -34.61
CA TYR A 62 -0.97 19.13 -34.72
C TYR A 62 0.19 18.15 -35.04
N PRO A 63 1.30 18.64 -35.62
CA PRO A 63 2.03 17.93 -36.67
C PRO A 63 3.01 16.87 -36.16
N ASN A 64 3.21 15.92 -37.06
CA ASN A 64 4.02 14.73 -36.98
C ASN A 64 5.52 15.08 -36.82
N HIS A 65 6.04 14.98 -35.61
CA HIS A 65 7.47 14.78 -35.38
C HIS A 65 7.65 13.37 -34.80
N GLN A 66 8.16 12.46 -35.62
CA GLN A 66 8.54 11.10 -35.21
C GLN A 66 9.54 11.16 -34.04
N PRO A 67 9.23 10.58 -32.88
CA PRO A 67 10.25 10.10 -31.97
C PRO A 67 10.67 8.70 -32.44
N SER A 68 11.97 8.50 -32.52
CA SER A 68 12.62 7.20 -32.76
C SER A 68 12.00 6.10 -31.88
N GLN A 69 11.51 5.03 -32.51
CA GLN A 69 11.02 3.82 -31.85
C GLN A 69 12.12 3.23 -30.96
N TYR A 70 12.00 3.40 -29.65
CA TYR A 70 12.61 2.51 -28.68
C TYR A 70 11.59 1.44 -28.33
N GLN A 71 11.94 0.21 -28.66
CA GLN A 71 11.14 -0.98 -28.42
C GLN A 71 11.83 -1.75 -27.28
N PRO A 72 11.27 -1.80 -26.05
CA PRO A 72 11.75 -2.74 -25.06
C PRO A 72 11.07 -4.07 -25.31
N THR A 73 11.75 -4.95 -26.04
CA THR A 73 11.49 -6.39 -25.99
C THR A 73 12.07 -6.95 -24.70
N MET A 74 11.26 -7.64 -23.89
CA MET A 74 11.80 -8.63 -22.97
C MET A 74 12.47 -9.73 -23.81
N SER A 75 13.78 -9.62 -23.97
CA SER A 75 14.64 -10.78 -24.12
C SER A 75 15.60 -10.72 -22.95
N ALA A 76 15.43 -11.64 -21.99
CA ALA A 76 16.50 -11.95 -21.05
C ALA A 76 17.74 -12.28 -21.90
N GLN A 77 18.73 -11.38 -21.96
CA GLN A 77 19.99 -11.67 -22.60
C GLN A 77 20.79 -12.57 -21.65
N GLU A 78 20.79 -13.87 -21.96
CA GLU A 78 21.75 -14.82 -21.41
C GLU A 78 23.16 -14.32 -21.71
N VAL A 79 23.92 -13.99 -20.65
CA VAL A 79 25.38 -13.89 -20.74
C VAL A 79 25.90 -15.34 -20.84
N PRO A 80 26.54 -15.77 -21.95
CA PRO A 80 26.97 -17.15 -22.06
C PRO A 80 28.21 -17.36 -21.17
N HIS A 81 28.01 -17.99 -20.01
CA HIS A 81 29.10 -18.59 -19.27
C HIS A 81 29.56 -19.85 -20.01
N HIS A 82 30.71 -19.74 -20.65
CA HIS A 82 31.39 -20.85 -21.29
C HIS A 82 32.07 -21.69 -20.21
N ASP A 83 31.40 -22.75 -19.70
CA ASP A 83 32.14 -23.87 -19.14
C ASP A 83 31.39 -25.22 -19.08
N SER A 84 32.21 -26.26 -19.04
CA SER A 84 32.06 -27.62 -19.57
C SER A 84 31.02 -28.60 -18.97
N ARG A 85 30.44 -29.39 -19.89
CA ARG A 85 30.00 -30.80 -19.83
C ARG A 85 29.79 -31.44 -18.42
N ASN A 86 28.54 -31.52 -17.95
CA ASN A 86 27.87 -32.77 -17.54
C ASN A 86 26.44 -32.56 -17.01
N GLY A 87 25.47 -33.21 -17.65
CA GLY A 87 24.34 -33.91 -17.01
C GLY A 87 23.35 -33.16 -16.11
N ARG A 88 22.17 -32.84 -16.67
CA ARG A 88 20.91 -32.43 -16.02
C ARG A 88 20.91 -31.05 -15.36
N HIS A 89 20.69 -30.01 -16.17
CA HIS A 89 20.13 -28.77 -15.66
C HIS A 89 18.69 -29.03 -15.17
N PRO A 90 18.30 -28.60 -13.96
CA PRO A 90 16.89 -28.52 -13.60
C PRO A 90 16.21 -27.60 -14.61
N LYS A 91 15.01 -27.95 -15.08
CA LYS A 91 14.21 -27.06 -15.94
C LYS A 91 14.12 -25.70 -15.25
N PRO A 92 14.33 -24.57 -15.94
CA PRO A 92 14.13 -23.25 -15.32
C PRO A 92 12.69 -23.20 -14.79
N GLY A 93 12.57 -22.92 -13.49
CA GLY A 93 11.26 -22.78 -12.84
C GLY A 93 10.50 -21.62 -13.48
N LYS A 94 9.16 -21.68 -13.45
CA LYS A 94 8.32 -20.60 -13.96
C LYS A 94 8.70 -19.27 -13.29
N GLU A 95 8.92 -18.22 -14.08
CA GLU A 95 9.39 -16.91 -13.60
C GLU A 95 8.25 -15.94 -13.27
N ILE A 96 7.06 -16.18 -13.82
CA ILE A 96 5.87 -15.36 -13.61
C ILE A 96 4.66 -16.27 -13.35
N TYR A 97 3.99 -16.07 -12.21
CA TYR A 97 2.67 -16.65 -11.95
C TYR A 97 1.61 -15.56 -12.06
N THR A 98 0.53 -15.81 -12.79
CA THR A 98 -0.52 -14.80 -13.04
C THR A 98 -1.88 -15.27 -12.52
N TYR A 99 -2.55 -14.40 -11.76
CA TYR A 99 -3.94 -14.55 -11.35
C TYR A 99 -4.78 -13.42 -11.94
N HIS A 100 -5.94 -13.76 -12.50
CA HIS A 100 -6.94 -12.78 -12.93
C HIS A 100 -8.15 -12.86 -12.00
N ALA A 101 -8.31 -11.84 -11.17
CA ALA A 101 -9.46 -11.69 -10.29
C ALA A 101 -10.71 -11.30 -11.10
N PRO A 102 -11.92 -11.65 -10.63
CA PRO A 102 -13.16 -11.22 -11.27
C PRO A 102 -13.44 -9.71 -11.11
N TRP A 103 -12.69 -9.04 -10.23
CA TRP A 103 -12.83 -7.64 -9.84
C TRP A 103 -11.48 -6.90 -9.85
N PRO A 104 -11.45 -5.56 -9.84
CA PRO A 104 -10.23 -4.77 -9.68
C PRO A 104 -9.56 -5.03 -8.34
N VAL A 105 -8.26 -5.32 -8.35
CA VAL A 105 -7.45 -5.60 -7.15
C VAL A 105 -6.85 -4.31 -6.63
N TYR A 106 -7.02 -4.04 -5.34
CA TYR A 106 -6.54 -2.81 -4.71
C TYR A 106 -5.57 -3.07 -3.56
N ALA A 107 -5.83 -4.09 -2.74
CA ALA A 107 -4.96 -4.47 -1.63
C ALA A 107 -4.40 -5.87 -1.85
N MET A 108 -3.14 -6.08 -1.48
CA MET A 108 -2.48 -7.37 -1.58
C MET A 108 -1.41 -7.53 -0.51
N ASP A 109 -1.26 -8.74 0.02
CA ASP A 109 -0.09 -9.11 0.81
C ASP A 109 0.23 -10.61 0.72
N TRP A 110 1.51 -10.92 0.87
CA TRP A 110 2.04 -12.28 0.93
C TRP A 110 1.87 -12.89 2.32
N SER A 111 1.44 -14.14 2.38
CA SER A 111 1.53 -14.92 3.62
C SER A 111 2.98 -14.99 4.08
N LYS A 112 3.24 -14.60 5.33
CA LYS A 112 4.59 -14.62 5.93
C LYS A 112 4.96 -16.01 6.44
N ALA A 113 3.98 -16.88 6.64
CA ALA A 113 4.19 -18.26 7.02
C ALA A 113 4.90 -19.03 5.88
N PRO A 114 5.95 -19.81 6.19
CA PRO A 114 6.55 -20.71 5.21
C PRO A 114 5.47 -21.65 4.65
N THR A 115 5.38 -21.74 3.33
CA THR A 115 4.51 -22.71 2.68
C THR A 115 5.33 -23.91 2.19
N GLU A 116 4.66 -25.02 1.95
CA GLU A 116 5.31 -26.22 1.43
C GLU A 116 5.92 -25.97 0.05
N LYS A 117 6.99 -26.72 -0.28
CA LYS A 117 7.62 -26.75 -1.61
C LYS A 117 8.08 -25.37 -2.15
N GLY A 118 8.32 -24.39 -1.28
CA GLY A 118 8.74 -23.04 -1.71
C GLY A 118 7.64 -22.30 -2.47
N GLY A 119 6.38 -22.60 -2.14
CA GLY A 119 5.23 -21.91 -2.70
C GLY A 119 4.90 -20.59 -1.99
N PHE A 120 3.77 -20.01 -2.33
CA PHE A 120 3.28 -18.80 -1.67
C PHE A 120 1.76 -18.68 -1.74
N ARG A 121 1.23 -17.89 -0.80
CA ARG A 121 -0.19 -17.51 -0.73
C ARG A 121 -0.31 -15.99 -0.73
N LEU A 122 -1.33 -15.50 -1.39
CA LEU A 122 -1.67 -14.08 -1.47
C LEU A 122 -3.05 -13.86 -0.83
N ALA A 123 -3.15 -12.82 -0.03
CA ALA A 123 -4.43 -12.23 0.34
C ALA A 123 -4.69 -11.05 -0.60
N LEU A 124 -5.90 -10.96 -1.14
CA LEU A 124 -6.31 -9.95 -2.12
C LEU A 124 -7.58 -9.26 -1.64
N GLY A 125 -7.60 -7.93 -1.70
CA GLY A 125 -8.77 -7.10 -1.44
C GLY A 125 -9.25 -6.43 -2.72
N SER A 126 -10.56 -6.54 -2.98
CA SER A 126 -11.17 -5.91 -4.15
C SER A 126 -11.36 -4.41 -3.97
N PHE A 127 -11.49 -3.72 -5.09
CA PHE A 127 -12.14 -2.43 -5.20
C PHE A 127 -13.34 -2.53 -6.13
N ILE A 128 -14.52 -2.54 -5.53
CA ILE A 128 -15.82 -2.48 -6.19
C ILE A 128 -16.52 -1.26 -5.60
N GLU A 129 -16.98 -0.35 -6.47
CA GLU A 129 -17.61 0.91 -6.04
C GLU A 129 -18.92 0.67 -5.27
N GLU A 130 -19.59 -0.44 -5.57
CA GLU A 130 -20.78 -0.91 -4.86
C GLU A 130 -20.43 -1.68 -3.58
N HIS A 131 -21.45 -2.16 -2.87
CA HIS A 131 -21.32 -2.76 -1.54
C HIS A 131 -20.99 -4.27 -1.53
N ASP A 132 -20.31 -4.77 -2.58
CA ASP A 132 -20.02 -6.20 -2.77
C ASP A 132 -18.53 -6.49 -2.89
N ASN A 133 -17.72 -5.84 -2.04
CA ASN A 133 -16.28 -6.04 -2.03
C ASN A 133 -15.92 -7.43 -1.50
N LYS A 134 -14.74 -7.95 -1.87
CA LYS A 134 -14.28 -9.30 -1.54
C LYS A 134 -12.90 -9.26 -0.88
N LEU A 135 -12.73 -10.11 0.13
CA LEU A 135 -11.43 -10.57 0.60
C LEU A 135 -11.24 -12.01 0.12
N GLN A 136 -10.17 -12.25 -0.64
CA GLN A 136 -9.90 -13.55 -1.24
C GLN A 136 -8.48 -14.02 -0.93
N ILE A 137 -8.32 -15.30 -0.63
CA ILE A 137 -7.01 -15.95 -0.47
C ILE A 137 -6.77 -16.87 -1.66
N ALA A 138 -5.63 -16.70 -2.32
CA ALA A 138 -5.20 -17.54 -3.42
C ALA A 138 -3.82 -18.15 -3.11
N THR A 139 -3.60 -19.38 -3.57
CA THR A 139 -2.31 -20.08 -3.48
C THR A 139 -1.88 -20.54 -4.86
N ARG A 140 -0.59 -20.82 -5.03
CA ARG A 140 -0.12 -21.50 -6.24
C ARG A 140 -0.85 -22.84 -6.43
N SER A 141 -1.32 -23.11 -7.64
CA SER A 141 -2.13 -24.30 -7.94
C SER A 141 -1.36 -25.61 -7.77
N ASP A 142 -0.04 -25.61 -7.98
CA ASP A 142 0.80 -26.81 -7.83
C ASP A 142 1.03 -27.25 -6.37
N LEU A 143 0.58 -26.46 -5.40
CA LEU A 143 0.59 -26.79 -3.98
C LEU A 143 -0.69 -27.50 -3.52
N VAL A 144 -1.77 -27.44 -4.30
CA VAL A 144 -3.05 -28.02 -3.92
C VAL A 144 -3.14 -29.43 -4.50
N ASP A 145 -3.24 -30.44 -3.64
CA ASP A 145 -3.39 -31.85 -4.03
C ASP A 145 -4.86 -32.16 -4.38
N ASP A 146 -5.43 -31.39 -5.32
CA ASP A 146 -6.80 -31.58 -5.80
C ASP A 146 -6.77 -32.19 -7.20
N MET A 147 -7.40 -33.36 -7.36
CA MET A 147 -7.62 -34.01 -8.65
C MET A 147 -8.39 -33.12 -9.65
N TYR A 148 -9.10 -32.10 -9.15
CA TYR A 148 -9.87 -31.13 -9.94
C TYR A 148 -9.20 -29.75 -10.02
N ALA A 149 -8.01 -29.56 -9.44
CA ALA A 149 -7.26 -28.33 -9.64
C ALA A 149 -7.08 -28.11 -11.15
N ASN A 150 -7.46 -26.92 -11.62
CA ASN A 150 -7.27 -26.57 -13.01
C ASN A 150 -5.78 -26.49 -13.30
N GLN A 151 -5.21 -27.55 -13.90
CA GLN A 151 -3.77 -27.68 -14.18
C GLN A 151 -3.22 -26.56 -15.09
N HIS A 152 -4.10 -25.75 -15.68
CA HIS A 152 -3.75 -24.62 -16.55
C HIS A 152 -3.76 -23.26 -15.81
N SER A 153 -4.23 -23.20 -14.57
CA SER A 153 -4.19 -21.99 -13.74
C SER A 153 -2.93 -21.96 -12.89
N ASP A 154 -2.36 -20.78 -12.69
CA ASP A 154 -1.23 -20.58 -11.78
C ASP A 154 -1.66 -20.52 -10.31
N PHE A 155 -2.91 -20.09 -10.09
CA PHE A 155 -3.46 -19.90 -8.77
C PHE A 155 -4.79 -20.64 -8.58
N THR A 156 -4.97 -21.16 -7.38
CA THR A 156 -6.20 -21.75 -6.87
C THR A 156 -6.70 -20.91 -5.70
N VAL A 157 -7.98 -20.54 -5.74
CA VAL A 157 -8.63 -19.80 -4.65
C VAL A 157 -8.90 -20.75 -3.49
N LEU A 158 -8.40 -20.39 -2.30
CA LEU A 158 -8.56 -21.17 -1.08
C LEU A 158 -9.76 -20.74 -0.25
N ALA A 159 -10.07 -19.45 -0.22
CA ALA A 159 -11.18 -18.90 0.53
C ALA A 159 -11.60 -17.54 -0.05
N GLU A 160 -12.87 -17.19 0.12
CA GLU A 160 -13.40 -15.87 -0.20
C GLU A 160 -14.47 -15.50 0.83
N THR A 161 -14.56 -14.21 1.16
CA THR A 161 -15.62 -13.64 1.97
C THR A 161 -15.99 -12.26 1.48
N ASP A 162 -17.24 -11.88 1.71
CA ASP A 162 -17.75 -10.55 1.37
C ASP A 162 -17.32 -9.51 2.40
N SER A 163 -17.10 -8.30 1.91
CA SER A 163 -16.86 -7.06 2.65
C SER A 163 -17.79 -5.99 2.08
N TYR A 164 -18.49 -5.26 2.95
CA TYR A 164 -19.44 -4.25 2.50
C TYR A 164 -18.73 -3.03 1.88
N TYR A 165 -17.56 -2.67 2.40
CA TYR A 165 -16.74 -1.56 1.89
C TYR A 165 -15.45 -2.06 1.26
N PRO A 166 -14.84 -1.26 0.35
CA PRO A 166 -13.52 -1.58 -0.20
C PRO A 166 -12.46 -1.74 0.88
N ILE A 167 -11.60 -2.73 0.68
CA ILE A 167 -10.51 -3.03 1.61
C ILE A 167 -9.35 -2.09 1.31
N THR A 168 -9.08 -1.14 2.20
CA THR A 168 -8.04 -0.13 1.99
C THR A 168 -6.63 -0.70 2.15
N LYS A 169 -6.47 -1.74 2.96
CA LYS A 169 -5.23 -2.51 3.11
C LYS A 169 -5.53 -3.90 3.65
N VAL A 170 -4.70 -4.87 3.27
CA VAL A 170 -4.70 -6.25 3.82
C VAL A 170 -3.26 -6.61 4.15
N LEU A 171 -3.03 -7.19 5.32
CA LEU A 171 -1.70 -7.68 5.73
C LEU A 171 -1.83 -8.97 6.54
N TRP A 172 -0.99 -9.94 6.24
CA TRP A 172 -0.81 -11.13 7.06
C TRP A 172 -0.08 -10.79 8.36
N GLU A 173 -0.42 -11.52 9.42
CA GLU A 173 0.33 -11.44 10.67
C GLU A 173 1.81 -11.81 10.44
N PRO A 174 2.77 -11.08 11.04
CA PRO A 174 4.17 -11.45 11.02
C PRO A 174 4.41 -12.86 11.57
N TRP A 175 5.24 -13.65 10.88
CA TRP A 175 5.53 -15.03 11.28
C TRP A 175 6.55 -15.12 12.43
N LYS A 176 6.18 -15.75 13.55
CA LYS A 176 7.06 -15.97 14.73
C LYS A 176 7.50 -17.42 14.95
N GLY A 177 7.58 -18.23 13.89
CA GLY A 177 8.22 -19.55 13.95
C GLY A 177 7.38 -20.67 14.56
N LYS A 178 6.10 -20.44 14.88
CA LYS A 178 5.14 -21.49 15.24
C LYS A 178 3.85 -21.28 14.45
N PRO A 179 3.23 -22.35 13.91
CA PRO A 179 1.93 -22.29 13.25
C PRO A 179 0.84 -22.04 14.31
N ARG A 180 0.76 -20.81 14.80
CA ARG A 180 -0.19 -20.47 15.87
C ARG A 180 -1.57 -20.16 15.28
N SER A 181 -1.60 -19.57 14.09
CA SER A 181 -2.80 -19.24 13.32
C SER A 181 -2.41 -18.67 11.96
N ASP A 182 -3.22 -18.92 10.92
CA ASP A 182 -3.15 -18.18 9.66
C ASP A 182 -3.99 -16.89 9.79
N LEU A 183 -3.50 -15.95 10.61
CA LEU A 183 -4.18 -14.70 10.90
C LEU A 183 -3.81 -13.62 9.86
N LEU A 184 -4.79 -12.81 9.52
CA LEU A 184 -4.62 -11.62 8.70
C LEU A 184 -5.58 -10.53 9.16
N ALA A 185 -5.26 -9.29 8.80
CA ALA A 185 -6.08 -8.12 9.10
C ALA A 185 -6.43 -7.36 7.82
N THR A 186 -7.56 -6.66 7.87
CA THR A 186 -8.01 -5.75 6.81
C THR A 186 -8.49 -4.44 7.41
N THR A 187 -8.26 -3.33 6.70
CA THR A 187 -8.89 -2.03 6.97
C THR A 187 -9.88 -1.64 5.90
N GLY A 188 -10.80 -0.75 6.27
CA GLY A 188 -11.83 -0.15 5.42
C GLY A 188 -12.56 0.89 6.26
N ASP A 189 -13.81 0.64 6.59
CA ASP A 189 -14.55 1.35 7.65
C ASP A 189 -13.96 1.10 9.05
N ILE A 190 -13.50 -0.12 9.34
CA ILE A 190 -12.95 -0.54 10.63
C ILE A 190 -11.79 -1.53 10.43
N LEU A 191 -11.05 -1.81 11.50
CA LEU A 191 -10.04 -2.87 11.51
C LEU A 191 -10.72 -4.21 11.78
N ARG A 192 -10.52 -5.21 10.90
CA ARG A 192 -11.04 -6.57 11.08
C ARG A 192 -9.91 -7.58 11.12
N LEU A 193 -10.01 -8.52 12.05
CA LEU A 193 -9.12 -9.68 12.11
C LEU A 193 -9.84 -10.91 11.56
N TRP A 194 -9.12 -11.67 10.75
CA TRP A 194 -9.58 -12.88 10.11
C TRP A 194 -8.61 -14.01 10.41
N GLU A 195 -9.14 -15.22 10.56
CA GLU A 195 -8.38 -16.45 10.65
C GLU A 195 -8.77 -17.33 9.46
N LEU A 196 -7.79 -17.74 8.65
CA LEU A 196 -8.00 -18.72 7.60
C LEU A 196 -7.97 -20.11 8.23
N VAL A 197 -9.04 -20.87 8.04
CA VAL A 197 -9.18 -22.22 8.58
C VAL A 197 -9.64 -23.20 7.51
N ASP A 198 -9.28 -24.47 7.68
CA ASP A 198 -9.75 -25.53 6.79
C ASP A 198 -11.27 -25.68 6.84
N ASN A 199 -11.87 -26.00 5.69
CA ASN A 199 -13.29 -26.26 5.57
C ASN A 199 -13.56 -27.78 5.66
N PRO A 200 -14.00 -28.32 6.81
CA PRO A 200 -14.21 -29.76 6.97
C PRO A 200 -15.32 -30.32 6.09
N SER A 201 -16.18 -29.46 5.52
CA SER A 201 -17.25 -29.85 4.60
C SER A 201 -16.78 -29.93 3.14
N TYR A 202 -15.56 -29.50 2.83
CA TYR A 202 -15.03 -29.54 1.47
C TYR A 202 -14.75 -30.98 1.04
N GLY A 203 -15.27 -31.38 -0.13
CA GLY A 203 -15.11 -32.75 -0.65
C GLY A 203 -15.87 -33.85 0.12
N SER A 204 -16.68 -33.51 1.12
CA SER A 204 -17.40 -34.48 1.95
C SER A 204 -18.70 -34.96 1.29
N ASN A 205 -18.71 -36.21 0.81
CA ASN A 205 -19.89 -36.87 0.22
C ASN A 205 -20.82 -37.47 1.30
N THR A 206 -21.35 -36.64 2.21
CA THR A 206 -22.33 -37.14 3.19
C THR A 206 -23.69 -37.36 2.53
N ILE A 207 -24.14 -38.61 2.49
CA ILE A 207 -25.48 -39.01 2.03
C ILE A 207 -26.52 -38.41 3.00
N GLY A 208 -27.11 -37.28 2.61
CA GLY A 208 -28.18 -36.60 3.37
C GLY A 208 -27.81 -35.22 3.93
N GLY A 209 -26.57 -34.77 3.78
CA GLY A 209 -26.17 -33.39 4.13
C GLY A 209 -26.43 -32.44 2.97
N ARG A 210 -26.95 -31.23 3.25
CA ARG A 210 -26.87 -30.13 2.27
C ARG A 210 -25.40 -29.95 1.92
N GLY A 211 -25.06 -29.96 0.62
CA GLY A 211 -23.69 -29.79 0.13
C GLY A 211 -23.00 -28.52 0.70
N PRO A 212 -21.67 -28.42 0.60
CA PRO A 212 -20.92 -27.36 1.28
C PRO A 212 -21.45 -25.97 0.89
N THR A 213 -21.74 -25.14 1.90
CA THR A 213 -22.26 -23.77 1.74
C THR A 213 -21.20 -22.79 1.23
N SER A 214 -19.93 -23.19 1.23
CA SER A 214 -18.78 -22.51 0.61
C SER A 214 -18.10 -23.53 -0.30
N GLY A 215 -17.99 -23.22 -1.59
CA GLY A 215 -17.35 -24.08 -2.60
C GLY A 215 -15.82 -24.15 -2.50
N TYR A 216 -15.22 -23.65 -1.41
CA TYR A 216 -13.78 -23.49 -1.25
C TYR A 216 -13.18 -24.44 -0.20
N PRO A 217 -11.90 -24.86 -0.36
CA PRO A 217 -11.22 -25.78 0.56
C PRO A 217 -10.95 -25.19 1.95
N GLN A 218 -10.89 -23.87 2.05
CA GLN A 218 -10.73 -23.14 3.31
C GLN A 218 -11.82 -22.07 3.43
N LYS A 219 -11.90 -21.44 4.60
CA LYS A 219 -12.80 -20.31 4.86
C LYS A 219 -12.13 -19.28 5.75
N LEU A 220 -12.53 -18.03 5.56
CA LEU A 220 -12.13 -16.91 6.40
C LEU A 220 -13.12 -16.77 7.55
N VAL A 221 -12.64 -16.93 8.78
CA VAL A 221 -13.43 -16.74 10.00
C VAL A 221 -13.10 -15.38 10.60
N LYS A 222 -14.10 -14.49 10.69
CA LYS A 222 -13.94 -13.21 11.36
C LYS A 222 -13.73 -13.41 12.86
N LYS A 223 -12.61 -12.92 13.40
CA LYS A 223 -12.22 -13.07 14.83
C LYS A 223 -12.64 -11.87 15.66
N SER A 224 -12.43 -10.67 15.13
CA SER A 224 -12.78 -9.43 15.82
C SER A 224 -12.94 -8.25 14.86
N GLU A 225 -13.65 -7.25 15.35
CA GLU A 225 -13.87 -5.96 14.71
C GLU A 225 -13.47 -4.89 15.71
N LEU A 226 -12.44 -4.12 15.37
CA LEU A 226 -11.87 -3.08 16.23
C LEU A 226 -12.26 -1.73 15.64
N MET A 227 -13.05 -0.99 16.41
CA MET A 227 -13.51 0.35 16.06
C MET A 227 -13.35 1.27 17.26
N ASN A 228 -13.24 2.57 17.00
CA ASN A 228 -13.09 3.53 18.07
C ASN A 228 -14.46 3.85 18.69
N VAL A 229 -14.78 3.21 19.81
CA VAL A 229 -16.09 3.29 20.50
C VAL A 229 -16.44 4.71 20.97
N LYS A 230 -15.46 5.62 21.08
CA LYS A 230 -15.71 7.00 21.54
C LYS A 230 -16.52 7.84 20.55
N GLN A 231 -16.64 7.41 19.29
CA GLN A 231 -17.51 8.02 18.28
C GLN A 231 -18.74 7.13 18.07
N THR A 232 -19.84 7.45 18.76
CA THR A 232 -21.04 6.59 18.77
C THR A 232 -21.86 6.67 17.48
N ASP A 233 -21.63 7.67 16.64
CA ASP A 233 -22.53 7.98 15.52
C ASP A 233 -21.82 7.97 14.15
N PHE A 234 -20.48 8.03 14.10
CA PHE A 234 -19.71 8.02 12.85
C PHE A 234 -18.23 7.67 13.09
N CYS A 235 -17.74 6.60 12.47
CA CYS A 235 -16.31 6.28 12.45
C CYS A 235 -15.73 6.68 11.10
N ALA A 236 -14.71 7.54 11.10
CA ALA A 236 -14.01 7.89 9.88
C ALA A 236 -13.25 6.67 9.34
N PRO A 237 -13.23 6.46 8.01
CA PRO A 237 -12.61 5.29 7.43
C PRO A 237 -11.10 5.26 7.65
N LEU A 238 -10.60 4.04 7.83
CA LEU A 238 -9.18 3.76 7.99
C LEU A 238 -8.51 3.71 6.62
N THR A 239 -7.44 4.50 6.47
CA THR A 239 -6.70 4.64 5.21
C THR A 239 -5.61 3.58 5.06
N SER A 240 -5.04 3.12 6.16
CA SER A 240 -3.96 2.13 6.21
C SER A 240 -3.83 1.51 7.60
N PHE A 241 -3.00 0.48 7.70
CA PHE A 241 -2.51 -0.05 8.96
C PHE A 241 -1.16 -0.76 8.78
N ASP A 242 -0.49 -1.06 9.88
CA ASP A 242 0.69 -1.93 9.88
C ASP A 242 0.76 -2.80 11.13
N TRP A 243 1.34 -3.99 10.97
CA TRP A 243 1.64 -4.90 12.07
C TRP A 243 2.98 -4.54 12.68
N ASN A 244 3.05 -4.58 14.01
CA ASN A 244 4.33 -4.50 14.67
C ASN A 244 5.06 -5.85 14.56
N VAL A 245 6.09 -5.91 13.72
CA VAL A 245 6.85 -7.17 13.50
C VAL A 245 7.54 -7.64 14.78
N THR A 246 7.98 -6.71 15.64
CA THR A 246 8.65 -7.01 16.91
C THR A 246 7.65 -7.56 17.94
N ASP A 247 6.45 -6.99 18.01
CA ASP A 247 5.34 -7.40 18.87
C ASP A 247 4.00 -7.49 18.10
N PRO A 248 3.70 -8.63 17.43
CA PRO A 248 2.49 -8.81 16.63
C PRO A 248 1.18 -8.73 17.41
N SER A 249 1.21 -8.60 18.74
CA SER A 249 -0.01 -8.24 19.48
C SER A 249 -0.44 -6.80 19.18
N LEU A 250 0.43 -5.98 18.58
CA LEU A 250 0.18 -4.57 18.27
C LEU A 250 -0.04 -4.33 16.77
N VAL A 251 -1.06 -3.51 16.49
CA VAL A 251 -1.36 -2.97 15.16
C VAL A 251 -1.52 -1.45 15.29
N VAL A 252 -1.07 -0.70 14.29
CA VAL A 252 -1.34 0.74 14.18
C VAL A 252 -2.20 0.98 12.95
N THR A 253 -3.24 1.80 13.08
CA THR A 253 -4.15 2.18 11.98
C THR A 253 -4.11 3.70 11.78
N SER A 254 -4.20 4.17 10.54
CA SER A 254 -4.35 5.58 10.18
C SER A 254 -5.75 5.89 9.66
N SER A 255 -6.21 7.12 9.82
CA SER A 255 -7.57 7.55 9.44
C SER A 255 -7.59 8.95 8.83
N ILE A 256 -8.62 9.23 8.04
CA ILE A 256 -8.88 10.58 7.53
C ILE A 256 -9.32 11.56 8.63
N ASP A 257 -9.68 11.06 9.82
CA ASP A 257 -9.97 11.91 11.00
C ASP A 257 -8.72 12.54 11.63
N THR A 258 -7.58 12.51 10.94
CA THR A 258 -6.27 13.02 11.37
C THR A 258 -5.57 12.18 12.45
N THR A 259 -6.14 11.05 12.85
CA THR A 259 -5.61 10.23 13.94
C THR A 259 -4.90 8.95 13.49
N CYS A 260 -3.96 8.51 14.33
CA CYS A 260 -3.45 7.14 14.34
C CYS A 260 -3.90 6.45 15.62
N THR A 261 -4.37 5.21 15.52
CA THR A 261 -4.77 4.40 16.69
C THR A 261 -3.90 3.15 16.79
N VAL A 262 -3.34 2.91 17.97
CA VAL A 262 -2.57 1.72 18.28
C VAL A 262 -3.46 0.75 19.05
N TRP A 263 -3.60 -0.45 18.53
CA TRP A 263 -4.46 -1.51 19.05
C TRP A 263 -3.61 -2.61 19.66
N ASN A 264 -4.11 -3.22 20.72
CA ASN A 264 -3.71 -4.57 21.10
C ASN A 264 -4.79 -5.54 20.58
N VAL A 265 -4.40 -6.40 19.64
CA VAL A 265 -5.32 -7.33 18.96
C VAL A 265 -5.68 -8.55 19.81
N GLU A 266 -4.86 -8.91 20.80
CA GLU A 266 -5.15 -10.01 21.71
C GLU A 266 -6.23 -9.62 22.72
N THR A 267 -6.20 -8.38 23.20
CA THR A 267 -7.22 -7.83 24.11
C THR A 267 -8.39 -7.17 23.39
N ASN A 268 -8.27 -6.95 22.07
CA ASN A 268 -9.21 -6.20 21.24
C ASN A 268 -9.49 -4.77 21.77
N GLN A 269 -8.46 -4.10 22.28
CA GLN A 269 -8.57 -2.76 22.86
C GLN A 269 -7.61 -1.77 22.21
N ALA A 270 -8.06 -0.53 22.07
CA ALA A 270 -7.18 0.57 21.72
C ALA A 270 -6.22 0.85 22.90
N LYS A 271 -4.92 0.72 22.66
CA LYS A 271 -3.85 1.09 23.60
C LYS A 271 -3.73 2.61 23.70
N THR A 272 -3.76 3.30 22.56
CA THR A 272 -3.75 4.75 22.48
C THR A 272 -4.29 5.23 21.14
N GLN A 273 -4.77 6.48 21.10
CA GLN A 273 -5.13 7.20 19.89
C GLN A 273 -4.44 8.56 19.92
N LEU A 274 -3.76 8.90 18.83
CA LEU A 274 -2.96 10.12 18.70
C LEU A 274 -3.52 10.96 17.57
N ILE A 275 -3.63 12.27 17.80
CA ILE A 275 -3.77 13.23 16.70
C ILE A 275 -2.41 13.27 16.01
N ALA A 276 -2.32 12.64 14.84
CA ALA A 276 -1.05 12.42 14.18
C ALA A 276 -0.67 13.61 13.29
N HIS A 277 -1.65 14.12 12.55
CA HIS A 277 -1.47 15.16 11.53
C HIS A 277 -2.50 16.28 11.68
N ASP A 278 -2.32 17.38 10.96
CA ASP A 278 -3.29 18.49 10.92
C ASP A 278 -4.36 18.30 9.81
N LYS A 279 -4.20 17.24 9.02
CA LYS A 279 -5.10 16.79 7.94
C LYS A 279 -5.12 15.27 7.88
N ASP A 280 -5.87 14.70 6.93
CA ASP A 280 -6.01 13.27 6.66
C ASP A 280 -4.66 12.54 6.72
N VAL A 281 -4.61 11.43 7.46
CA VAL A 281 -3.45 10.54 7.49
C VAL A 281 -3.64 9.49 6.40
N TYR A 282 -2.67 9.33 5.51
CA TYR A 282 -2.77 8.45 4.35
C TYR A 282 -2.07 7.11 4.52
N ASP A 283 -0.99 7.07 5.29
CA ASP A 283 -0.28 5.83 5.57
C ASP A 283 0.43 5.87 6.94
N VAL A 284 0.71 4.67 7.45
CA VAL A 284 1.38 4.45 8.73
C VAL A 284 2.20 3.16 8.67
N ALA A 285 3.38 3.14 9.28
CA ALA A 285 4.19 1.94 9.41
C ALA A 285 4.97 1.91 10.72
N PHE A 286 5.11 0.72 11.30
CA PHE A 286 6.02 0.48 12.43
C PHE A 286 7.47 0.44 11.94
N MET A 287 8.37 1.00 12.75
CA MET A 287 9.80 0.83 12.55
C MET A 287 10.19 -0.60 12.90
N HIS A 288 11.00 -1.24 12.06
CA HIS A 288 11.50 -2.59 12.31
C HIS A 288 12.54 -2.61 13.44
N GLY A 289 12.64 -3.74 14.15
CA GLY A 289 13.61 -3.94 15.23
C GLY A 289 13.23 -3.30 16.58
N THR A 290 12.14 -2.55 16.65
CA THR A 290 11.59 -1.98 17.88
C THR A 290 10.07 -2.18 17.93
N ALA A 291 9.49 -2.20 19.13
CA ALA A 291 8.04 -2.22 19.31
C ALA A 291 7.46 -0.82 19.58
N ASP A 292 8.32 0.17 19.80
CA ASP A 292 7.93 1.46 20.38
C ASP A 292 7.79 2.59 19.34
N ILE A 293 8.27 2.41 18.10
CA ILE A 293 8.36 3.52 17.14
C ILE A 293 7.54 3.21 15.90
N PHE A 294 6.77 4.20 15.45
CA PHE A 294 6.09 4.18 14.15
C PHE A 294 6.14 5.56 13.50
N ALA A 295 5.90 5.61 12.19
CA ALA A 295 5.79 6.85 11.44
C ALA A 295 4.50 6.89 10.62
N SER A 296 4.02 8.10 10.32
CA SER A 296 2.84 8.37 9.50
C SER A 296 3.10 9.48 8.48
N VAL A 297 2.33 9.47 7.40
CA VAL A 297 2.28 10.51 6.36
C VAL A 297 0.86 10.93 6.07
N GLY A 298 0.66 12.16 5.58
CA GLY A 298 -0.68 12.66 5.30
C GLY A 298 -0.77 13.83 4.33
N ALA A 299 -1.99 14.37 4.24
CA ALA A 299 -2.36 15.49 3.37
C ALA A 299 -1.73 16.84 3.77
N ASP A 300 -1.10 16.90 4.93
CA ASP A 300 -0.29 18.05 5.35
C ASP A 300 1.13 18.03 4.76
N GLY A 301 1.48 16.99 4.00
CA GLY A 301 2.78 16.87 3.35
C GLY A 301 3.94 16.62 4.32
N SER A 302 3.67 16.06 5.50
CA SER A 302 4.71 15.74 6.49
C SER A 302 4.88 14.24 6.71
N VAL A 303 6.10 13.83 7.07
CA VAL A 303 6.40 12.54 7.71
C VAL A 303 6.57 12.82 9.20
N ARG A 304 5.77 12.18 10.05
CA ARG A 304 5.84 12.33 11.50
C ARG A 304 6.15 10.99 12.17
N MET A 305 7.03 11.00 13.16
CA MET A 305 7.47 9.83 13.91
C MET A 305 7.03 9.93 15.37
N PHE A 306 6.59 8.81 15.93
CA PHE A 306 6.02 8.72 17.26
C PHE A 306 6.74 7.64 18.07
N ASP A 307 7.02 7.93 19.35
CA ASP A 307 7.52 6.97 20.32
C ASP A 307 6.41 6.64 21.33
N LEU A 308 5.98 5.38 21.38
CA LEU A 308 4.91 4.89 22.25
C LEU A 308 5.21 5.06 23.75
N ARG A 309 6.48 5.28 24.11
CA ARG A 309 6.90 5.54 25.48
C ARG A 309 6.80 7.02 25.84
N SER A 310 6.73 7.91 24.85
CA SER A 310 6.64 9.36 25.01
C SER A 310 5.66 9.94 23.99
N LEU A 311 4.38 9.84 24.30
CA LEU A 311 3.27 10.24 23.42
C LEU A 311 2.96 11.74 23.47
N GLU A 312 3.69 12.51 24.28
CA GLU A 312 3.47 13.96 24.43
C GLU A 312 3.90 14.73 23.17
N HIS A 313 4.81 14.16 22.38
CA HIS A 313 5.39 14.81 21.21
C HIS A 313 5.62 13.82 20.07
N SER A 314 5.46 14.30 18.83
CA SER A 314 5.94 13.64 17.62
C SER A 314 7.15 14.38 17.07
N THR A 315 7.99 13.68 16.32
CA THR A 315 9.12 14.27 15.59
C THR A 315 8.72 14.42 14.13
N ILE A 316 8.81 15.63 13.59
CA ILE A 316 8.65 15.87 12.15
C ILE A 316 9.95 15.47 11.46
N LEU A 317 9.93 14.38 10.69
CA LEU A 317 11.09 13.86 9.97
C LEU A 317 11.30 14.55 8.62
N TYR A 318 10.23 14.99 7.98
CA TYR A 318 10.28 15.66 6.69
C TYR A 318 8.98 16.44 6.48
N GLU A 319 9.07 17.58 5.79
CA GLU A 319 7.93 18.34 5.29
C GLU A 319 8.19 18.70 3.85
N THR A 320 7.16 18.58 3.02
CA THR A 320 7.21 19.03 1.64
C THR A 320 7.59 20.52 1.62
N PRO A 321 8.68 20.89 0.91
CA PRO A 321 9.04 22.29 0.76
C PRO A 321 7.88 23.08 0.18
N GLN A 322 7.49 24.18 0.83
CA GLN A 322 6.44 25.04 0.29
C GLN A 322 6.88 25.57 -1.07
N ALA A 323 6.10 25.32 -2.11
CA ALA A 323 6.33 25.92 -3.41
C ALA A 323 6.24 27.45 -3.25
N THR A 324 7.36 28.15 -3.38
CA THR A 324 7.40 29.62 -3.28
C THR A 324 6.68 30.32 -4.44
N ASN A 325 6.12 29.56 -5.39
CA ASN A 325 5.47 30.09 -6.58
C ASN A 325 4.11 29.43 -6.77
N ASN A 326 3.07 30.26 -6.68
CA ASN A 326 1.70 29.97 -7.10
C ASN A 326 1.69 29.52 -8.57
N VAL A 327 1.83 28.22 -8.83
CA VAL A 327 1.45 27.66 -10.13
C VAL A 327 0.00 27.22 -10.00
N ALA A 328 -0.89 28.12 -10.43
CA ALA A 328 -2.32 27.84 -10.54
C ALA A 328 -2.53 26.69 -11.53
N GLY A 329 -3.08 25.58 -11.08
CA GLY A 329 -3.54 24.50 -11.98
C GLY A 329 -3.65 23.10 -11.40
N GLY A 330 -3.00 22.79 -10.28
CA GLY A 330 -3.13 21.49 -9.61
C GLY A 330 -4.40 21.40 -8.75
N PRO A 331 -5.14 20.29 -8.76
CA PRO A 331 -6.34 20.13 -7.93
C PRO A 331 -5.96 19.82 -6.48
N ALA A 332 -5.41 20.81 -5.75
CA ALA A 332 -5.50 20.96 -4.28
C ALA A 332 -4.59 22.10 -3.77
N GLY A 333 -5.15 23.32 -3.63
CA GLY A 333 -4.81 24.31 -2.60
C GLY A 333 -3.39 24.91 -2.54
N ASN A 334 -3.29 26.14 -2.01
CA ASN A 334 -2.01 26.80 -1.68
C ASN A 334 -1.29 26.13 -0.47
N GLY A 335 -1.07 24.82 -0.50
CA GLY A 335 -0.50 24.04 0.60
C GLY A 335 0.64 23.12 0.16
N PRO A 336 1.39 22.54 1.11
CA PRO A 336 2.40 21.51 0.83
C PRO A 336 1.76 20.33 0.08
N ALA A 337 2.48 19.77 -0.89
CA ALA A 337 2.00 18.60 -1.62
C ALA A 337 1.88 17.40 -0.66
N PRO A 338 0.75 16.66 -0.67
CA PRO A 338 0.54 15.49 0.19
C PRO A 338 1.58 14.39 -0.01
N LEU A 339 1.82 13.59 1.04
CA LEU A 339 2.62 12.37 0.98
C LEU A 339 1.70 11.15 1.12
N LEU A 340 1.84 10.16 0.23
CA LEU A 340 0.83 9.10 0.08
C LEU A 340 1.20 7.79 0.78
N ARG A 341 2.47 7.40 0.79
CA ARG A 341 2.93 6.12 1.37
C ARG A 341 4.25 6.29 2.08
N LEU A 342 4.51 5.43 3.05
CA LEU A 342 5.83 5.28 3.68
C LEU A 342 6.16 3.82 3.92
N GLU A 343 7.43 3.44 3.75
CA GLU A 343 7.93 2.15 4.21
C GLU A 343 9.34 2.29 4.79
N PHE A 344 9.55 1.65 5.95
CA PHE A 344 10.86 1.51 6.55
C PHE A 344 11.68 0.45 5.82
N ASN A 345 12.97 0.69 5.71
CA ASN A 345 13.89 -0.32 5.27
C ASN A 345 14.01 -1.44 6.32
N ARG A 346 13.96 -2.69 5.85
CA ARG A 346 13.88 -3.88 6.71
C ARG A 346 15.20 -4.31 7.33
N ILE A 347 16.31 -3.89 6.75
CA ILE A 347 17.66 -4.21 7.23
C ILE A 347 18.25 -2.98 7.91
N GLU A 348 18.26 -1.85 7.21
CA GLU A 348 18.75 -0.57 7.70
C GLU A 348 17.59 0.27 8.25
N HIS A 349 17.09 -0.07 9.43
CA HIS A 349 15.86 0.49 10.02
C HIS A 349 15.79 2.02 10.12
N HIS A 350 16.94 2.70 9.99
CA HIS A 350 17.02 4.15 10.00
C HIS A 350 16.55 4.78 8.67
N LEU A 351 16.49 4.02 7.58
CA LEU A 351 16.03 4.49 6.28
C LEU A 351 14.52 4.33 6.12
N LEU A 352 13.90 5.33 5.51
CA LEU A 352 12.48 5.35 5.19
C LEU A 352 12.29 5.92 3.78
N ALA A 353 11.43 5.28 2.98
CA ALA A 353 11.05 5.77 1.65
C ALA A 353 9.64 6.35 1.70
N THR A 354 9.41 7.45 0.96
CA THR A 354 8.09 8.08 0.79
C THR A 354 8.00 8.80 -0.55
N PHE A 355 6.80 9.12 -1.02
CA PHE A 355 6.60 9.90 -2.24
C PHE A 355 5.39 10.83 -2.14
N HIS A 356 5.46 11.92 -2.88
CA HIS A 356 4.42 12.93 -2.94
C HIS A 356 3.31 12.52 -3.91
N MET A 357 2.11 13.04 -3.68
CA MET A 357 0.99 12.90 -4.59
C MET A 357 1.33 13.49 -5.97
N ASP A 358 0.95 12.76 -7.02
CA ASP A 358 1.20 13.09 -8.43
C ASP A 358 2.69 13.32 -8.79
N SER A 359 3.60 12.78 -7.96
CA SER A 359 5.04 12.87 -8.16
C SER A 359 5.59 11.70 -8.96
N MET A 360 6.60 11.99 -9.77
CA MET A 360 7.40 11.02 -10.53
C MET A 360 8.68 10.61 -9.79
N SER A 361 8.82 10.99 -8.52
CA SER A 361 10.01 10.78 -7.70
C SER A 361 9.68 10.20 -6.34
N VAL A 362 10.64 9.46 -5.78
CA VAL A 362 10.60 8.90 -4.41
C VAL A 362 11.71 9.50 -3.57
N GLN A 363 11.38 9.94 -2.35
CA GLN A 363 12.32 10.46 -1.37
C GLN A 363 12.79 9.36 -0.43
N ILE A 364 14.10 9.28 -0.20
CA ILE A 364 14.72 8.38 0.78
C ILE A 364 15.24 9.24 1.94
N LEU A 365 14.69 9.00 3.12
CA LEU A 365 14.96 9.73 4.35
C LEU A 365 15.80 8.87 5.30
N ASP A 366 16.58 9.52 6.16
CA ASP A 366 17.21 8.90 7.33
C ASP A 366 16.64 9.54 8.59
N ILE A 367 16.01 8.74 9.43
CA ILE A 367 15.32 9.23 10.64
C ILE A 367 16.27 9.91 11.64
N ARG A 368 17.58 9.66 11.54
CA ARG A 368 18.60 10.29 12.37
C ARG A 368 18.91 11.72 11.92
N PHE A 369 18.54 12.07 10.69
CA PHE A 369 18.77 13.39 10.08
C PHE A 369 17.45 13.95 9.52
N PRO A 370 16.57 14.48 10.39
CA PRO A 370 15.32 15.09 9.97
C PRO A 370 15.50 16.22 8.95
N SER A 371 14.39 16.55 8.29
CA SER A 371 14.17 17.63 7.32
C SER A 371 14.76 17.42 5.93
N THR A 372 15.94 16.76 5.78
CA THR A 372 16.60 16.63 4.47
C THR A 372 16.62 15.17 4.00
N PRO A 373 16.11 14.85 2.80
CA PRO A 373 16.30 13.54 2.20
C PRO A 373 17.77 13.19 2.03
N VAL A 374 18.15 11.94 2.29
CA VAL A 374 19.50 11.43 2.02
C VAL A 374 19.74 11.32 0.52
N THR A 375 18.73 10.86 -0.21
CA THR A 375 18.73 10.78 -1.67
C THR A 375 17.29 10.84 -2.21
N GLU A 376 17.18 10.98 -3.52
CA GLU A 376 15.93 10.96 -4.26
C GLU A 376 16.10 10.05 -5.49
N LEU A 377 15.12 9.19 -5.73
CA LEU A 377 14.96 8.48 -6.98
C LEU A 377 14.25 9.42 -7.95
N VAL A 378 15.03 10.28 -8.62
CA VAL A 378 14.52 11.39 -9.43
C VAL A 378 14.06 10.88 -10.78
N LYS A 379 12.85 11.28 -11.19
CA LYS A 379 12.22 10.79 -12.43
C LYS A 379 12.23 9.26 -12.48
N SER A 380 11.92 8.64 -11.35
CA SER A 380 11.82 7.20 -11.27
C SER A 380 10.79 6.71 -12.29
N HIS A 381 9.66 7.41 -12.42
CA HIS A 381 8.61 7.06 -13.38
C HIS A 381 8.35 8.17 -14.40
N ASN A 382 7.71 7.84 -15.52
CA ASN A 382 7.23 8.79 -16.53
C ASN A 382 5.82 9.34 -16.21
N ALA A 383 5.21 8.86 -15.12
CA ALA A 383 3.94 9.31 -14.56
C ALA A 383 3.97 9.12 -13.03
N SER A 384 2.85 9.32 -12.35
CA SER A 384 2.77 9.27 -10.88
C SER A 384 3.22 7.93 -10.30
N VAL A 385 4.01 7.97 -9.23
CA VAL A 385 4.34 6.80 -8.40
C VAL A 385 3.14 6.47 -7.51
N ASN A 386 2.78 5.19 -7.45
CA ASN A 386 1.62 4.70 -6.69
C ASN A 386 2.01 3.81 -5.52
N CYS A 387 3.15 3.12 -5.60
CA CYS A 387 3.56 2.14 -4.61
C CYS A 387 5.07 1.94 -4.59
N ILE A 388 5.58 1.54 -3.43
CA ILE A 388 6.99 1.28 -3.15
C ILE A 388 7.08 0.00 -2.31
N SER A 389 8.15 -0.77 -2.47
CA SER A 389 8.47 -1.86 -1.54
C SER A 389 9.97 -2.07 -1.36
N TRP A 390 10.46 -2.05 -0.11
CA TRP A 390 11.87 -2.38 0.18
C TRP A 390 12.14 -3.88 0.04
N ALA A 391 13.30 -4.21 -0.53
CA ALA A 391 13.77 -5.58 -0.57
C ALA A 391 14.07 -6.08 0.86
N PRO A 392 13.72 -7.34 1.18
CA PRO A 392 13.93 -7.90 2.51
C PRO A 392 15.35 -8.45 2.75
N ASN A 393 16.09 -8.73 1.68
CA ASN A 393 17.41 -9.37 1.70
C ASN A 393 18.57 -8.40 1.42
N GLU A 394 18.33 -7.30 0.74
CA GLU A 394 19.35 -6.33 0.34
C GLU A 394 18.98 -4.93 0.81
N SER A 395 19.81 -4.33 1.66
CA SER A 395 19.49 -3.05 2.31
C SER A 395 19.41 -1.87 1.35
N GLY A 396 20.06 -1.94 0.19
CA GLY A 396 20.02 -0.90 -0.82
C GLY A 396 18.90 -1.06 -1.84
N GLN A 397 18.16 -2.18 -1.84
CA GLN A 397 17.21 -2.45 -2.93
C GLN A 397 15.79 -2.06 -2.59
N ILE A 398 15.14 -1.39 -3.53
CA ILE A 398 13.74 -0.95 -3.43
C ILE A 398 13.08 -1.09 -4.80
N CYS A 399 11.81 -1.50 -4.83
CA CYS A 399 11.00 -1.47 -6.04
C CYS A 399 9.94 -0.37 -5.96
N THR A 400 9.59 0.18 -7.13
CA THR A 400 8.61 1.25 -7.30
C THR A 400 7.65 0.89 -8.42
N GLY A 401 6.39 1.29 -8.31
CA GLY A 401 5.36 1.08 -9.34
C GLY A 401 4.51 2.33 -9.56
N GLY A 402 4.10 2.58 -10.80
CA GLY A 402 3.38 3.81 -11.16
C GLY A 402 2.40 3.69 -12.34
N ASP A 403 1.85 4.85 -12.71
CA ASP A 403 0.87 5.05 -13.80
C ASP A 403 1.44 4.85 -15.21
N ASP A 404 2.76 4.78 -15.33
CA ASP A 404 3.44 4.47 -16.59
C ASP A 404 3.50 2.97 -16.88
N ASN A 405 2.73 2.20 -16.10
CA ASN A 405 2.63 0.74 -16.14
C ASN A 405 3.97 0.05 -15.86
N GLN A 406 4.94 0.73 -15.26
CA GLN A 406 6.24 0.15 -14.94
C GLN A 406 6.34 -0.29 -13.48
N VAL A 407 7.05 -1.39 -13.26
CA VAL A 407 7.72 -1.70 -12.01
C VAL A 407 9.21 -1.55 -12.23
N LEU A 408 9.88 -0.79 -11.37
CA LEU A 408 11.31 -0.52 -11.45
C LEU A 408 11.98 -0.98 -10.16
N VAL A 409 13.13 -1.63 -10.27
CA VAL A 409 13.95 -2.02 -9.12
C VAL A 409 15.20 -1.15 -9.11
N TRP A 410 15.53 -0.61 -7.95
CA TRP A 410 16.63 0.31 -7.73
C TRP A 410 17.62 -0.30 -6.75
N ASP A 411 18.90 0.05 -6.87
CA ASP A 411 19.92 -0.26 -5.87
C ASP A 411 20.64 1.03 -5.46
N LEU A 412 20.41 1.45 -4.22
CA LEU A 412 21.00 2.64 -3.63
C LEU A 412 22.53 2.53 -3.47
N ASN A 413 23.08 1.33 -3.41
CA ASN A 413 24.50 1.09 -3.15
C ASN A 413 25.38 1.27 -4.40
N LEU A 414 24.81 1.17 -5.61
CA LEU A 414 25.58 1.29 -6.86
C LEU A 414 26.26 2.66 -7.01
N ASN A 415 25.62 3.73 -6.53
CA ASN A 415 26.21 5.06 -6.57
C ASN A 415 27.31 5.27 -5.51
N ALA A 416 27.27 4.53 -4.39
CA ALA A 416 28.33 4.58 -3.38
C ALA A 416 29.64 3.95 -3.90
N ALA A 417 29.57 2.84 -4.64
CA ALA A 417 30.75 2.17 -5.20
C ALA A 417 31.53 3.03 -6.22
N ASN A 418 30.81 3.82 -7.03
CA ASN A 418 31.38 4.74 -8.02
C ASN A 418 31.99 6.01 -7.41
N SER A 419 31.85 6.23 -6.10
CA SER A 419 32.44 7.36 -5.37
C SER A 419 33.80 7.05 -4.74
N SER A 420 34.38 5.87 -5.01
CA SER A 420 35.74 5.56 -4.61
C SER A 420 36.74 6.51 -5.29
N PRO A 421 37.66 7.17 -4.55
CA PRO A 421 38.57 8.14 -5.15
C PRO A 421 39.49 7.39 -6.11
N SER A 422 39.40 7.75 -7.39
CA SER A 422 40.36 7.32 -8.40
C SER A 422 41.77 7.62 -7.89
N ALA A 423 42.53 6.58 -7.58
CA ALA A 423 43.93 6.67 -7.23
C ALA A 423 44.71 7.14 -8.48
N SER A 424 44.72 8.45 -8.73
CA SER A 424 45.67 9.09 -9.62
C SER A 424 46.96 9.33 -8.83
N GLY A 425 48.02 8.65 -9.24
CA GLY A 425 49.30 8.68 -8.59
C GLY A 425 50.02 10.03 -8.71
N GLY A 426 50.68 10.41 -7.62
CA GLY A 426 51.98 11.09 -7.63
C GLY A 426 51.99 12.62 -7.71
N ASN A 427 52.12 13.29 -6.56
CA ASN A 427 53.42 13.87 -6.18
C ASN A 427 53.43 14.37 -4.72
N ARG A 428 54.57 14.15 -4.05
CA ARG A 428 54.87 14.62 -2.69
C ARG A 428 55.32 16.09 -2.73
N SER A 429 54.82 16.92 -1.80
CA SER A 429 55.67 17.76 -0.94
C SER A 429 54.89 18.58 0.12
N SER A 430 55.30 18.39 1.38
CA SER A 430 55.58 19.41 2.41
C SER A 430 54.47 20.31 3.02
N HIS A 431 54.28 20.07 4.33
CA HIS A 431 53.98 21.01 5.44
C HIS A 431 52.81 22.01 5.33
N HIS A 432 51.75 21.76 6.10
CA HIS A 432 51.30 22.67 7.17
C HIS A 432 50.31 21.96 8.11
N ARG A 433 50.60 22.00 9.42
CA ARG A 433 49.67 21.63 10.50
C ARG A 433 48.57 22.69 10.55
N HIS A 434 47.32 22.29 10.32
CA HIS A 434 46.15 23.06 10.72
C HIS A 434 45.10 22.13 11.34
N HIS A 435 44.53 22.60 12.44
CA HIS A 435 43.40 22.04 13.19
C HIS A 435 42.32 21.46 12.26
N GLN A 436 42.13 20.15 12.27
CA GLN A 436 40.99 19.51 11.62
C GLN A 436 39.86 19.44 12.66
N GLY A 437 38.93 20.39 12.56
CA GLY A 437 37.60 20.22 13.14
C GLY A 437 36.89 19.09 12.42
N TYR A 438 36.25 18.21 13.18
CA TYR A 438 35.33 17.20 12.65
C TYR A 438 34.14 17.91 11.98
N HIS A 439 34.24 18.18 10.68
CA HIS A 439 33.11 18.44 9.80
C HIS A 439 32.83 17.15 9.02
N ASN A 440 32.08 16.23 9.62
CA ASN A 440 31.39 15.21 8.83
C ASN A 440 30.14 15.89 8.22
N GLY A 441 30.38 16.67 7.18
CA GLY A 441 29.30 17.13 6.31
C GLY A 441 28.67 15.90 5.67
N HIS A 442 27.42 15.61 6.05
CA HIS A 442 26.62 14.59 5.39
C HIS A 442 26.38 15.10 3.96
N GLN A 443 27.09 14.55 3.00
CA GLN A 443 26.82 14.84 1.61
C GLN A 443 25.52 14.13 1.25
N VAL A 444 24.51 14.92 0.87
CA VAL A 444 23.34 14.42 0.13
C VAL A 444 23.88 13.57 -1.01
N GLN A 445 23.50 12.29 -1.05
CA GLN A 445 23.95 11.43 -2.13
C GLN A 445 23.35 11.93 -3.45
N LYS A 446 24.07 11.73 -4.55
CA LYS A 446 23.55 12.12 -5.87
C LYS A 446 22.24 11.38 -6.13
N PRO A 447 21.24 12.06 -6.73
CA PRO A 447 20.03 11.42 -7.20
C PRO A 447 20.34 10.17 -8.04
N ILE A 448 19.52 9.15 -7.87
CA ILE A 448 19.65 7.90 -8.64
C ILE A 448 18.72 7.98 -9.84
N SER A 449 19.30 7.83 -11.04
CA SER A 449 18.59 7.98 -12.31
C SER A 449 18.23 6.65 -12.98
N ASP A 450 19.01 5.60 -12.74
CA ASP A 450 18.93 4.38 -13.53
C ASP A 450 18.51 3.19 -12.66
N PRO A 451 17.36 2.56 -12.94
CA PRO A 451 16.95 1.33 -12.27
C PRO A 451 17.81 0.15 -12.75
N ILE A 452 17.97 -0.86 -11.89
CA ILE A 452 18.69 -2.10 -12.21
C ILE A 452 17.83 -3.11 -12.96
N LEU A 453 16.50 -3.06 -12.77
CA LEU A 453 15.52 -3.88 -13.48
C LEU A 453 14.27 -3.04 -13.80
N ALA A 454 13.61 -3.37 -14.90
CA ALA A 454 12.35 -2.77 -15.30
C ALA A 454 11.39 -3.85 -15.82
N TYR A 455 10.13 -3.76 -15.44
CA TYR A 455 9.05 -4.63 -15.85
C TYR A 455 7.86 -3.78 -16.30
N SER A 456 7.28 -4.11 -17.45
CA SER A 456 6.10 -3.41 -17.99
C SER A 456 4.85 -4.26 -17.86
N ALA A 457 3.81 -3.72 -17.23
CA ALA A 457 2.48 -4.32 -17.12
C ALA A 457 1.52 -3.78 -18.17
N GLU A 458 0.31 -4.35 -18.22
CA GLU A 458 -0.75 -3.95 -19.16
C GLU A 458 -1.55 -2.72 -18.70
N SER A 459 -1.38 -2.31 -17.45
CA SER A 459 -2.09 -1.19 -16.81
C SER A 459 -1.25 -0.61 -15.67
N GLU A 460 -1.70 0.52 -15.12
CA GLU A 460 -1.10 1.19 -13.97
C GLU A 460 -0.89 0.24 -12.78
N ILE A 461 0.26 0.35 -12.14
CA ILE A 461 0.59 -0.47 -10.97
C ILE A 461 -0.03 0.17 -9.73
N ASN A 462 -0.94 -0.56 -9.08
CA ASN A 462 -1.69 -0.07 -7.92
C ASN A 462 -1.25 -0.71 -6.61
N SER A 463 -0.69 -1.92 -6.67
CA SER A 463 -0.19 -2.64 -5.51
C SER A 463 1.14 -3.31 -5.82
N LEU A 464 2.09 -3.16 -4.91
CA LEU A 464 3.44 -3.69 -5.05
C LEU A 464 3.91 -4.15 -3.67
N SER A 465 4.43 -5.38 -3.58
CA SER A 465 4.96 -5.90 -2.33
C SER A 465 6.06 -6.91 -2.59
N TRP A 466 7.22 -6.72 -1.96
CA TRP A 466 8.28 -7.70 -1.96
C TRP A 466 7.94 -8.86 -1.01
N ASN A 467 8.10 -10.10 -1.47
CA ASN A 467 7.86 -11.26 -0.62
C ASN A 467 8.98 -11.38 0.42
N GLN A 468 8.59 -11.42 1.68
CA GLN A 468 9.48 -11.38 2.83
C GLN A 468 10.17 -12.72 3.12
N SER A 469 9.54 -13.82 2.73
CA SER A 469 10.03 -15.18 3.00
C SER A 469 10.70 -15.79 1.77
N LEU A 470 10.26 -15.40 0.57
CA LEU A 470 10.86 -15.79 -0.71
C LEU A 470 11.35 -14.54 -1.43
N THR A 471 12.55 -14.09 -1.05
CA THR A 471 13.06 -12.75 -1.36
C THR A 471 13.34 -12.52 -2.84
N GLU A 472 13.29 -13.55 -3.67
CA GLU A 472 13.36 -13.45 -5.12
C GLU A 472 12.00 -13.14 -5.79
N TRP A 473 10.91 -12.92 -5.03
CA TRP A 473 9.58 -12.66 -5.59
C TRP A 473 9.04 -11.28 -5.23
N ILE A 474 8.49 -10.60 -6.24
CA ILE A 474 7.73 -9.36 -6.12
C ILE A 474 6.29 -9.60 -6.58
N GLY A 475 5.34 -9.09 -5.81
CA GLY A 475 3.91 -9.20 -6.08
C GLY A 475 3.48 -7.89 -6.72
N VAL A 476 2.85 -7.95 -7.88
CA VAL A 476 2.44 -6.79 -8.66
C VAL A 476 0.95 -6.89 -8.97
N GLY A 477 0.17 -5.90 -8.53
CA GLY A 477 -1.25 -5.78 -8.80
C GLY A 477 -1.56 -4.61 -9.73
N PHE A 478 -2.27 -4.88 -10.81
CA PHE A 478 -2.71 -3.88 -11.80
C PHE A 478 -4.06 -4.27 -12.40
N GLY A 479 -5.02 -3.35 -12.45
CA GLY A 479 -6.38 -3.63 -12.90
C GLY A 479 -6.99 -4.82 -12.14
N ARG A 480 -7.29 -5.91 -12.85
CA ARG A 480 -7.81 -7.18 -12.28
C ARG A 480 -6.75 -8.27 -12.13
N THR A 481 -5.51 -7.96 -12.46
CA THR A 481 -4.43 -8.93 -12.59
C THR A 481 -3.47 -8.80 -11.42
N VAL A 482 -3.06 -9.95 -10.90
CA VAL A 482 -1.98 -10.07 -9.92
C VAL A 482 -0.91 -10.97 -10.50
N GLN A 483 0.34 -10.55 -10.41
CA GLN A 483 1.49 -11.34 -10.82
C GLN A 483 2.48 -11.48 -9.69
N ALA A 484 2.95 -12.72 -9.48
CA ALA A 484 4.17 -12.97 -8.74
C ALA A 484 5.30 -13.04 -9.76
N LEU A 485 6.18 -12.04 -9.73
CA LEU A 485 7.34 -11.90 -10.61
C LEU A 485 8.61 -12.30 -9.87
N ARG A 486 9.45 -13.12 -10.51
CA ARG A 486 10.78 -13.42 -9.99
C ARG A 486 11.77 -12.33 -10.39
N VAL A 487 12.61 -11.87 -9.46
CA VAL A 487 13.62 -10.81 -9.65
C VAL A 487 15.02 -11.22 -9.27
#